data_AF-A0A2S7VK21-F1
#
_entry.id   AF-A0A2S7VK21-F1
#
_cell.length_a   1.000
_cell.length_b   1.000
_cell.length_c   1.000
_cell.angle_alpha   90.00
_cell.angle_beta   90.00
_cell.angle_gamma   90.00
#
_symmetry.space_group_name_H-M   'P 1'
#
loop_
_entity.id
_entity.type
_entity.pdbx_description
1 polymer ?
#
loop_
_entity_poly.entity_id
_entity_poly.type
_entity_poly.pdbx_seq_one_letter_code
_entity_poly.pdbx_strand_id
1 'polypeptide(L)'
;MNKTLITSALAVLPLLLSTPANADLKINGGSGATPKEFPYFTSVYKHFKYNDTSDVIVADFSCGGVIVAGHYLLSASHCFVENSTTGVPWWNGQDIGNQRPKKFSGGVVLNTVVDEDLIVGLEATDINRNKPKTYEQIINISGKNSKWTDSDWSSYFDIIVIDLAKYINKDFQLEKAVFLGNPESLQEEKKANVIGFGDTLCGQNGNCDKSDAASTHLLKTKTKLDTKCIGLKLEEYPEPLSYFVHYAQKDEYVCSKSLKYKLPTSKNKSEEGYSNANHGDSGGPIIITQHGNDFTYGITHVGTLVPYSHTTNKTVIYQTFSKDAMDVITQQINGWNAPTVVEVNDIAKDYNIMVQNLTVASVNLFASDELSSSDNITLDSDSDCNRLIKPFDVCHLTFNVNNEKDGFIKLGSLGSSLQVNVINKSKSDDLIPYDNDKIDDLIPYDNDKIDDLIPYDDDDNDNNNGGGGGSLNFIALFLLFATALLRKR
;
A
#
# COMPACT_ATOMS: atom_id res chain seq x y z
N MET A 1 -54.10 -14.39 42.64
CA MET A 1 -53.66 -12.98 42.62
C MET A 1 -52.46 -12.86 41.70
N ASN A 2 -52.52 -11.87 40.81
CA ASN A 2 -51.64 -11.56 39.68
C ASN A 2 -50.14 -11.83 39.87
N LYS A 3 -49.52 -12.38 38.81
CA LYS A 3 -48.50 -11.63 38.03
C LYS A 3 -48.23 -12.31 36.69
N THR A 4 -48.60 -11.58 35.65
CA THR A 4 -48.31 -11.78 34.23
C THR A 4 -46.80 -11.85 34.02
N LEU A 5 -46.30 -12.97 33.47
CA LEU A 5 -44.94 -13.04 32.94
C LEU A 5 -45.00 -12.52 31.50
N ILE A 6 -44.52 -11.29 31.30
CA ILE A 6 -44.24 -10.75 29.97
C ILE A 6 -42.93 -11.41 29.51
N THR A 7 -43.04 -12.46 28.70
CA THR A 7 -41.93 -12.92 27.87
C THR A 7 -41.71 -11.88 26.77
N SER A 8 -40.73 -11.00 27.01
CA SER A 8 -40.15 -10.15 25.98
C SER A 8 -39.49 -11.02 24.92
N ALA A 9 -40.15 -11.16 23.78
CA ALA A 9 -39.53 -11.59 22.53
C ALA A 9 -38.69 -10.41 21.99
N LEU A 10 -37.47 -10.26 22.49
CA LEU A 10 -36.43 -9.45 21.86
C LEU A 10 -35.21 -10.35 21.60
N ALA A 11 -35.36 -11.23 20.64
CA ALA A 11 -34.23 -11.78 19.91
C ALA A 11 -34.66 -11.97 18.47
N VAL A 12 -33.74 -11.64 17.57
CA VAL A 12 -33.80 -11.86 16.12
C VAL A 12 -34.53 -10.77 15.33
N LEU A 13 -33.80 -9.70 15.02
CA LEU A 13 -33.48 -9.37 13.63
C LEU A 13 -32.33 -8.34 13.61
N PRO A 14 -31.08 -8.70 13.25
CA PRO A 14 -30.27 -7.75 12.52
C PRO A 14 -30.95 -7.63 11.15
N LEU A 15 -31.68 -6.54 10.92
CA LEU A 15 -32.00 -6.12 9.56
C LEU A 15 -30.66 -5.99 8.83
N LEU A 16 -30.38 -6.96 7.97
CA LEU A 16 -29.45 -6.82 6.86
C LEU A 16 -30.03 -5.74 5.95
N LEU A 17 -29.79 -4.48 6.30
CA LEU A 17 -29.85 -3.38 5.34
C LEU A 17 -28.64 -3.57 4.41
N SER A 18 -28.80 -4.43 3.41
CA SER A 18 -27.90 -4.46 2.26
C SER A 18 -28.13 -3.15 1.51
N THR A 19 -27.30 -2.15 1.77
CA THR A 19 -27.24 -0.95 0.95
C THR A 19 -26.82 -1.36 -0.47
N PRO A 20 -27.39 -0.72 -1.52
CA PRO A 20 -26.99 -0.97 -2.89
C PRO A 20 -25.51 -0.65 -3.05
N ALA A 21 -24.82 -1.45 -3.86
CA ALA A 21 -23.38 -1.40 -3.96
C ALA A 21 -22.90 -1.59 -5.40
N ASN A 22 -22.18 -0.60 -5.92
CA ASN A 22 -21.49 -0.58 -7.19
C ASN A 22 -20.35 -1.61 -7.23
N ALA A 23 -20.03 -2.11 -8.41
CA ALA A 23 -19.04 -3.14 -8.65
C ALA A 23 -18.02 -2.77 -9.71
N ASP A 24 -17.93 -1.52 -10.14
CA ASP A 24 -16.65 -0.96 -10.61
C ASP A 24 -15.68 -0.68 -9.45
N LEU A 25 -16.11 -0.98 -8.22
CA LEU A 25 -15.36 -0.64 -7.03
C LEU A 25 -14.20 -1.58 -6.76
N LYS A 26 -13.09 -0.95 -6.38
CA LYS A 26 -11.85 -1.61 -6.02
C LYS A 26 -11.97 -2.22 -4.62
N ILE A 27 -12.65 -1.58 -3.66
CA ILE A 27 -12.82 -2.10 -2.30
C ILE A 27 -14.26 -1.87 -1.78
N ASN A 28 -15.04 -2.95 -1.68
CA ASN A 28 -16.39 -2.94 -1.10
C ASN A 28 -16.39 -3.46 0.35
N GLY A 29 -17.10 -2.75 1.23
CA GLY A 29 -17.23 -3.12 2.64
C GLY A 29 -15.90 -3.16 3.41
N GLY A 30 -14.88 -2.46 2.90
CA GLY A 30 -13.59 -2.37 3.55
C GLY A 30 -13.63 -1.51 4.81
N SER A 31 -12.70 -1.78 5.71
CA SER A 31 -12.41 -0.93 6.87
C SER A 31 -11.12 -0.15 6.60
N GLY A 32 -10.96 1.01 7.23
CA GLY A 32 -9.64 1.66 7.27
C GLY A 32 -8.57 0.74 7.86
N ALA A 33 -7.38 0.75 7.27
CA ALA A 33 -6.19 0.18 7.87
C ALA A 33 -5.83 0.98 9.13
N THR A 34 -5.29 0.31 10.14
CA THR A 34 -4.73 1.02 11.30
C THR A 34 -3.37 1.62 10.95
N PRO A 35 -2.92 2.67 11.66
CA PRO A 35 -1.57 3.19 11.46
C PRO A 35 -0.51 2.09 11.60
N LYS A 36 0.45 2.10 10.69
CA LYS A 36 1.55 1.14 10.52
C LYS A 36 1.12 -0.32 10.33
N GLU A 37 -0.11 -0.57 9.89
CA GLU A 37 -0.57 -1.96 9.67
C GLU A 37 0.12 -2.61 8.47
N PHE A 38 0.31 -1.85 7.39
CA PHE A 38 0.89 -2.30 6.13
C PHE A 38 2.02 -1.35 5.68
N PRO A 39 3.10 -1.22 6.45
CA PRO A 39 4.14 -0.22 6.19
C PRO A 39 4.88 -0.44 4.86
N TYR A 40 4.81 -1.66 4.33
CA TYR A 40 5.37 -2.07 3.05
C TYR A 40 4.50 -1.70 1.83
N PHE A 41 3.23 -1.30 2.04
CA PHE A 41 2.37 -0.91 0.92
C PHE A 41 2.93 0.32 0.22
N THR A 42 2.97 0.29 -1.10
CA THR A 42 3.47 1.40 -1.91
C THR A 42 2.39 1.86 -2.86
N SER A 43 2.17 3.17 -2.90
CA SER A 43 1.29 3.80 -3.89
C SER A 43 2.10 4.36 -5.05
N VAL A 44 1.65 4.14 -6.29
CA VAL A 44 2.18 4.78 -7.49
C VAL A 44 1.35 6.03 -7.77
N TYR A 45 1.92 7.19 -7.49
CA TYR A 45 1.33 8.50 -7.68
C TYR A 45 1.78 9.10 -9.00
N LYS A 46 0.84 9.55 -9.84
CA LYS A 46 1.16 10.22 -11.11
C LYS A 46 0.80 11.69 -11.02
N HIS A 47 1.79 12.54 -11.27
CA HIS A 47 1.62 13.98 -11.42
C HIS A 47 1.50 14.30 -12.90
N PHE A 48 0.35 14.82 -13.33
CA PHE A 48 0.11 15.10 -14.74
C PHE A 48 -0.42 16.52 -14.99
N LYS A 49 -0.05 17.02 -16.17
CA LYS A 49 -0.52 18.29 -16.72
C LYS A 49 -1.73 18.01 -17.62
N TYR A 50 -2.86 18.68 -17.38
CA TYR A 50 -4.04 18.57 -18.23
C TYR A 50 -3.78 19.34 -19.54
N ASN A 51 -3.14 18.69 -20.54
CA ASN A 51 -2.52 19.28 -21.75
C ASN A 51 -1.24 20.11 -21.52
N ASP A 52 -0.47 20.34 -22.59
CA ASP A 52 0.84 21.01 -22.52
C ASP A 52 0.78 22.50 -22.12
N THR A 53 -0.41 23.10 -22.12
CA THR A 53 -0.64 24.53 -21.83
C THR A 53 -1.18 24.82 -20.42
N SER A 54 -1.64 23.81 -19.66
CA SER A 54 -2.27 24.02 -18.34
C SER A 54 -1.27 24.09 -17.19
N ASP A 55 -1.12 25.21 -16.49
CA ASP A 55 -0.25 25.26 -15.30
C ASP A 55 -0.79 24.47 -14.08
N VAL A 56 -1.99 23.88 -14.20
CA VAL A 56 -2.54 22.99 -13.17
C VAL A 56 -1.90 21.60 -13.26
N ILE A 57 -1.18 21.24 -12.21
CA ILE A 57 -0.68 19.88 -11.95
C ILE A 57 -1.67 19.18 -11.02
N VAL A 58 -2.18 18.02 -11.46
CA VAL A 58 -3.03 17.16 -10.66
C VAL A 58 -2.27 15.89 -10.33
N ALA A 59 -2.46 15.40 -9.11
CA ALA A 59 -1.90 14.13 -8.66
C ALA A 59 -3.03 13.10 -8.53
N ASP A 60 -2.77 11.87 -8.95
CA ASP A 60 -3.74 10.78 -8.81
C ASP A 60 -3.07 9.44 -8.48
N PHE A 61 -3.81 8.62 -7.73
CA PHE A 61 -3.44 7.25 -7.43
C PHE A 61 -3.61 6.41 -8.69
N SER A 62 -2.52 5.87 -9.22
CA SER A 62 -2.59 5.01 -10.40
C SER A 62 -2.65 3.52 -10.04
N CYS A 63 -1.75 3.09 -9.16
CA CYS A 63 -1.53 1.70 -8.82
C CYS A 63 -1.02 1.55 -7.37
N GLY A 64 -1.04 0.32 -6.89
CA GLY A 64 -0.38 -0.12 -5.67
C GLY A 64 0.85 -0.98 -5.96
N GLY A 65 1.52 -1.38 -4.91
CA GLY A 65 2.69 -2.25 -4.94
C GLY A 65 3.16 -2.56 -3.54
N VAL A 66 4.28 -3.26 -3.44
CA VAL A 66 4.82 -3.69 -2.16
C VAL A 66 6.35 -3.67 -2.16
N ILE A 67 6.93 -3.06 -1.10
CA ILE A 67 8.37 -3.14 -0.87
C ILE A 67 8.73 -4.46 -0.19
N VAL A 68 9.76 -5.11 -0.75
CA VAL A 68 10.46 -6.24 -0.14
C VAL A 68 11.96 -6.00 -0.19
N ALA A 69 12.71 -6.75 0.62
CA ALA A 69 14.18 -6.71 0.63
C ALA A 69 14.74 -5.27 0.72
N GLY A 70 14.07 -4.43 1.51
CA GLY A 70 14.48 -3.05 1.82
C GLY A 70 14.21 -2.02 0.73
N HIS A 71 14.28 -2.38 -0.55
CA HIS A 71 14.19 -1.42 -1.66
C HIS A 71 13.67 -1.98 -2.98
N TYR A 72 13.24 -3.24 -3.04
CA TYR A 72 12.63 -3.78 -4.25
C TYR A 72 11.12 -3.58 -4.22
N LEU A 73 10.57 -2.98 -5.27
CA LEU A 73 9.13 -2.88 -5.46
C LEU A 73 8.64 -4.05 -6.31
N LEU A 74 7.66 -4.79 -5.80
CA LEU A 74 6.81 -5.66 -6.62
C LEU A 74 5.49 -4.95 -6.90
N SER A 75 5.08 -4.93 -8.16
CA SER A 75 3.82 -4.32 -8.60
C SER A 75 3.38 -4.94 -9.92
N ALA A 76 2.31 -4.41 -10.51
CA ALA A 76 1.82 -4.85 -11.80
C ALA A 76 2.57 -4.18 -12.95
N SER A 77 3.03 -4.95 -13.94
CA SER A 77 3.71 -4.43 -15.14
C SER A 77 2.88 -3.37 -15.83
N HIS A 78 1.56 -3.59 -15.96
CA HIS A 78 0.67 -2.65 -16.66
C HIS A 78 0.59 -1.25 -15.99
N CYS A 79 1.08 -1.10 -14.76
CA CYS A 79 1.17 0.21 -14.09
C CYS A 79 2.28 1.10 -14.66
N PHE A 80 3.29 0.48 -15.29
CA PHE A 80 4.54 1.12 -15.73
C PHE A 80 4.73 1.10 -17.25
N VAL A 81 3.67 0.92 -18.04
CA VAL A 81 3.73 0.93 -19.51
C VAL A 81 2.95 2.10 -20.12
N GLU A 82 3.42 2.67 -21.25
CA GLU A 82 2.75 3.80 -21.93
C GLU A 82 1.59 3.37 -22.84
N ASN A 83 1.80 2.26 -23.52
CA ASN A 83 0.82 1.64 -24.39
C ASN A 83 0.38 0.35 -23.70
N SER A 84 -0.83 -0.10 -23.97
CA SER A 84 -1.42 -1.36 -23.50
C SER A 84 -0.55 -2.63 -23.71
N THR A 85 0.66 -2.51 -24.23
CA THR A 85 1.68 -3.55 -24.35
C THR A 85 2.17 -3.98 -22.96
N THR A 86 2.02 -5.25 -22.62
CA THR A 86 2.59 -5.81 -21.39
C THR A 86 4.10 -5.92 -21.43
N GLY A 87 4.70 -5.79 -20.25
CA GLY A 87 6.02 -6.33 -19.96
C GLY A 87 7.20 -5.45 -20.37
N VAL A 88 6.96 -4.31 -21.02
CA VAL A 88 7.99 -3.34 -21.40
C VAL A 88 7.68 -1.99 -20.79
N PRO A 89 8.40 -1.57 -19.74
CA PRO A 89 8.12 -0.32 -19.06
C PRO A 89 8.50 0.89 -19.90
N TRP A 90 7.92 2.03 -19.56
CA TRP A 90 8.04 3.28 -20.32
C TRP A 90 9.46 3.84 -20.41
N TRP A 91 10.38 3.39 -19.57
CA TRP A 91 11.79 3.78 -19.61
C TRP A 91 12.66 2.86 -20.49
N ASN A 92 12.14 1.72 -20.95
CA ASN A 92 12.95 0.75 -21.69
C ASN A 92 13.46 1.34 -23.01
N GLY A 93 14.77 1.25 -23.25
CA GLY A 93 15.42 1.79 -24.44
C GLY A 93 15.41 3.32 -24.55
N GLN A 94 15.10 4.03 -23.47
CA GLN A 94 15.14 5.50 -23.41
C GLN A 94 16.41 5.99 -22.71
N ASP A 95 16.89 7.17 -23.10
CA ASP A 95 18.06 7.80 -22.46
C ASP A 95 17.75 8.19 -21.00
N ILE A 96 18.73 7.94 -20.12
CA ILE A 96 18.68 8.34 -18.71
C ILE A 96 18.36 9.84 -18.59
N GLY A 97 17.43 10.19 -17.70
CA GLY A 97 16.97 11.57 -17.46
C GLY A 97 15.95 12.10 -18.48
N ASN A 98 15.69 11.35 -19.56
CA ASN A 98 14.67 11.67 -20.57
C ASN A 98 13.48 10.70 -20.55
N GLN A 99 13.43 9.80 -19.56
CA GLN A 99 12.36 8.82 -19.45
C GLN A 99 11.13 9.47 -18.77
N ARG A 100 10.08 9.73 -19.54
CA ARG A 100 8.82 10.33 -19.09
C ARG A 100 7.62 9.55 -19.60
N PRO A 101 6.71 9.09 -18.73
CA PRO A 101 5.52 8.40 -19.19
C PRO A 101 4.55 9.34 -19.91
N LYS A 102 3.86 8.81 -20.90
CA LYS A 102 2.79 9.47 -21.63
C LYS A 102 1.50 8.68 -21.52
N LYS A 103 0.37 9.38 -21.42
CA LYS A 103 -0.96 8.77 -21.45
C LYS A 103 -1.55 8.88 -22.86
N PHE A 104 -1.80 7.73 -23.48
CA PHE A 104 -2.38 7.66 -24.82
C PHE A 104 -3.87 7.26 -24.80
N SER A 105 -4.65 7.83 -25.72
CA SER A 105 -5.97 7.31 -26.08
C SER A 105 -6.24 7.58 -27.57
N GLY A 106 -6.65 6.56 -28.31
CA GLY A 106 -6.94 6.69 -29.74
C GLY A 106 -5.76 7.22 -30.58
N GLY A 107 -4.52 6.95 -30.16
CA GLY A 107 -3.30 7.44 -30.83
C GLY A 107 -2.92 8.89 -30.52
N VAL A 108 -3.62 9.56 -29.61
CA VAL A 108 -3.35 10.95 -29.19
C VAL A 108 -2.85 10.97 -27.75
N VAL A 109 -1.84 11.79 -27.47
CA VAL A 109 -1.39 12.08 -26.09
C VAL A 109 -2.47 12.92 -25.41
N LEU A 110 -3.12 12.35 -24.39
CA LEU A 110 -4.16 13.06 -23.65
C LEU A 110 -3.57 13.96 -22.57
N ASN A 111 -2.58 13.46 -21.83
CA ASN A 111 -1.90 14.16 -20.74
C ASN A 111 -0.42 13.80 -20.74
N THR A 112 0.42 14.77 -20.40
CA THR A 112 1.84 14.56 -20.12
C THR A 112 1.98 14.27 -18.63
N VAL A 113 2.43 13.06 -18.27
CA VAL A 113 2.85 12.76 -16.90
C VAL A 113 4.18 13.49 -16.72
N VAL A 114 4.16 14.46 -15.81
CA VAL A 114 5.33 15.28 -15.52
C VAL A 114 6.30 14.46 -14.67
N ASP A 115 5.74 13.77 -13.67
CA ASP A 115 6.48 13.01 -12.68
C ASP A 115 5.64 11.82 -12.15
N GLU A 116 6.29 10.70 -11.84
CA GLU A 116 5.75 9.56 -11.11
C GLU A 116 6.49 9.42 -9.78
N ASP A 117 5.74 9.41 -8.69
CA ASP A 117 6.23 9.21 -7.33
C ASP A 117 5.81 7.84 -6.83
N LEU A 118 6.72 7.14 -6.15
CA LEU A 118 6.38 5.99 -5.32
C LEU A 118 6.34 6.47 -3.87
N ILE A 119 5.21 6.24 -3.21
CA ILE A 119 4.99 6.62 -1.82
C ILE A 119 4.89 5.35 -0.99
N VAL A 120 5.99 4.99 -0.33
CA VAL A 120 6.08 3.79 0.52
C VAL A 120 5.51 4.11 1.90
N GLY A 121 4.62 3.25 2.40
CA GLY A 121 3.96 3.41 3.68
C GLY A 121 2.68 4.24 3.65
N LEU A 122 2.22 4.70 2.47
CA LEU A 122 1.09 5.63 2.39
C LEU A 122 -0.19 5.07 3.06
N GLU A 123 -0.62 5.75 4.13
CA GLU A 123 -1.81 5.37 4.91
C GLU A 123 -2.99 6.32 4.74
N ALA A 124 -2.72 7.61 4.53
CA ALA A 124 -3.74 8.62 4.40
C ALA A 124 -3.26 9.84 3.62
N THR A 125 -4.21 10.56 3.02
CA THR A 125 -4.01 11.81 2.31
C THR A 125 -4.89 12.92 2.86
N ASP A 126 -4.62 14.16 2.42
CA ASP A 126 -5.57 15.25 2.51
C ASP A 126 -6.88 14.95 1.77
N ILE A 127 -7.90 15.77 2.02
CA ILE A 127 -9.24 15.58 1.46
C ILE A 127 -9.25 15.65 -0.08
N ASN A 128 -8.26 16.31 -0.65
CA ASN A 128 -8.11 16.48 -2.09
C ASN A 128 -7.20 15.43 -2.74
N ARG A 129 -6.58 14.54 -1.95
CA ARG A 129 -5.59 13.55 -2.40
C ARG A 129 -4.36 14.18 -3.08
N ASN A 130 -4.02 15.39 -2.70
CA ASN A 130 -2.84 16.09 -3.22
C ASN A 130 -1.61 15.83 -2.38
N LYS A 131 -1.79 15.53 -1.09
CA LYS A 131 -0.68 15.39 -0.13
C LYS A 131 -0.92 14.25 0.85
N PRO A 132 0.07 13.40 1.09
CA PRO A 132 0.06 12.44 2.18
C PRO A 132 -0.03 13.12 3.56
N LYS A 133 -0.56 12.39 4.55
CA LYS A 133 -0.74 12.89 5.93
C LYS A 133 0.10 12.17 6.98
N THR A 134 0.43 10.90 6.76
CA THR A 134 1.02 10.07 7.81
C THR A 134 1.85 8.96 7.18
N TYR A 135 3.02 8.74 7.79
CA TYR A 135 3.99 7.67 7.49
C TYR A 135 4.27 7.51 6.00
N GLU A 136 5.32 8.14 5.51
CA GLU A 136 5.68 8.05 4.10
C GLU A 136 7.17 8.14 3.84
N GLN A 137 7.59 7.48 2.77
CA GLN A 137 8.89 7.63 2.15
C GLN A 137 8.64 7.81 0.64
N ILE A 138 8.78 9.04 0.15
CA ILE A 138 8.52 9.41 -1.24
C ILE A 138 9.80 9.29 -2.06
N ILE A 139 9.72 8.67 -3.23
CA ILE A 139 10.76 8.71 -4.25
C ILE A 139 10.18 9.09 -5.61
N ASN A 140 10.86 9.97 -6.31
CA ASN A 140 10.49 10.38 -7.67
C ASN A 140 11.27 9.56 -8.69
N ILE A 141 10.57 8.81 -9.53
CA ILE A 141 11.18 7.79 -10.37
C ILE A 141 11.24 8.13 -11.87
N SER A 142 10.60 9.21 -12.31
CA SER A 142 10.53 9.58 -13.72
C SER A 142 11.11 10.96 -13.99
N GLY A 143 10.98 11.42 -15.23
CA GLY A 143 11.37 12.77 -15.61
C GLY A 143 12.86 12.99 -15.47
N LYS A 144 13.22 14.18 -14.97
CA LYS A 144 14.63 14.59 -14.82
C LYS A 144 15.41 13.74 -13.81
N ASN A 145 14.71 13.09 -12.88
CA ASN A 145 15.31 12.29 -11.82
C ASN A 145 15.44 10.82 -12.20
N SER A 146 14.93 10.44 -13.36
CA SER A 146 14.95 9.05 -13.83
C SER A 146 16.38 8.56 -14.08
N LYS A 147 16.70 7.39 -13.53
CA LYS A 147 18.02 6.74 -13.55
C LYS A 147 17.95 5.29 -14.06
N TRP A 148 16.83 4.92 -14.67
CA TRP A 148 16.55 3.55 -15.09
C TRP A 148 17.52 3.04 -16.15
N THR A 149 17.95 1.80 -15.95
CA THR A 149 18.66 0.96 -16.92
C THR A 149 18.02 -0.43 -16.96
N ASP A 150 18.33 -1.21 -18.00
CA ASP A 150 17.76 -2.56 -18.19
C ASP A 150 18.09 -3.55 -17.06
N SER A 151 19.08 -3.26 -16.21
CA SER A 151 19.40 -4.06 -15.01
C SER A 151 18.50 -3.79 -13.80
N ASP A 152 17.77 -2.67 -13.79
CA ASP A 152 17.06 -2.20 -12.59
C ASP A 152 15.66 -2.81 -12.47
N TRP A 153 15.25 -3.64 -13.42
CA TRP A 153 13.93 -4.22 -13.41
C TRP A 153 13.89 -5.52 -14.21
N SER A 154 12.92 -6.35 -13.85
CA SER A 154 12.51 -7.51 -14.63
C SER A 154 11.00 -7.65 -14.59
N SER A 155 10.44 -8.37 -15.55
CA SER A 155 9.00 -8.63 -15.58
C SER A 155 8.70 -10.07 -15.97
N TYR A 156 7.56 -10.56 -15.47
CA TYR A 156 6.99 -11.85 -15.84
C TYR A 156 5.47 -11.70 -15.91
N PHE A 157 4.92 -11.80 -17.12
CA PHE A 157 3.53 -11.41 -17.41
C PHE A 157 3.21 -10.02 -16.84
N ASP A 158 2.20 -9.94 -15.97
CA ASP A 158 1.82 -8.69 -15.32
C ASP A 158 2.56 -8.43 -14.01
N ILE A 159 3.60 -9.20 -13.64
CA ILE A 159 4.48 -8.84 -12.51
C ILE A 159 5.66 -8.04 -13.00
N ILE A 160 5.96 -6.93 -12.32
CA ILE A 160 7.24 -6.22 -12.44
C ILE A 160 7.94 -6.19 -11.08
N VAL A 161 9.26 -6.39 -11.11
CA VAL A 161 10.15 -6.21 -9.97
C VAL A 161 11.09 -5.06 -10.31
N ILE A 162 11.15 -4.05 -9.46
CA ILE A 162 11.92 -2.83 -9.68
C ILE A 162 12.91 -2.63 -8.52
N ASP A 163 14.18 -2.44 -8.85
CA ASP A 163 15.24 -2.08 -7.91
C ASP A 163 15.29 -0.56 -7.72
N LEU A 164 14.99 -0.10 -6.49
CA LEU A 164 14.96 1.32 -6.16
C LEU A 164 16.28 1.86 -5.59
N ALA A 165 17.35 1.04 -5.54
CA ALA A 165 18.61 1.40 -4.88
C ALA A 165 19.24 2.70 -5.42
N LYS A 166 19.07 3.02 -6.71
CA LYS A 166 19.58 4.26 -7.33
C LYS A 166 18.86 5.55 -6.86
N TYR A 167 17.69 5.40 -6.24
CA TYR A 167 16.82 6.50 -5.83
C TYR A 167 16.86 6.76 -4.32
N ILE A 168 17.51 5.89 -3.55
CA ILE A 168 17.58 5.96 -2.10
C ILE A 168 19.04 5.87 -1.62
N ASN A 169 19.31 6.43 -0.44
CA ASN A 169 20.63 6.31 0.20
C ASN A 169 20.66 5.23 1.30
N LYS A 170 19.48 4.76 1.71
CA LYS A 170 19.25 3.75 2.76
C LYS A 170 17.98 3.00 2.42
N ASP A 171 17.89 1.74 2.82
CA ASP A 171 16.67 0.94 2.71
C ASP A 171 15.47 1.65 3.36
N PHE A 172 14.27 1.41 2.82
CA PHE A 172 13.05 1.93 3.39
C PHE A 172 12.88 1.41 4.82
N GLN A 173 12.46 2.29 5.74
CA GLN A 173 12.27 1.96 7.14
C GLN A 173 10.92 1.26 7.35
N LEU A 174 10.94 -0.07 7.51
CA LEU A 174 9.80 -0.98 7.58
C LEU A 174 9.83 -1.74 8.91
N GLU A 175 8.95 -1.36 9.84
CA GLU A 175 8.77 -2.05 11.13
C GLU A 175 8.13 -3.44 10.96
N LYS A 176 7.52 -3.68 9.81
CA LYS A 176 6.94 -4.95 9.41
C LYS A 176 7.26 -5.21 7.95
N ALA A 177 7.69 -6.42 7.63
CA ALA A 177 7.84 -6.87 6.24
C ALA A 177 6.65 -7.73 5.82
N VAL A 178 6.47 -7.81 4.51
CA VAL A 178 5.66 -8.84 3.86
C VAL A 178 6.58 -9.89 3.25
N PHE A 179 6.18 -11.14 3.28
CA PHE A 179 6.93 -12.26 2.74
C PHE A 179 6.25 -12.79 1.48
N LEU A 180 7.04 -13.25 0.51
CA LEU A 180 6.49 -13.80 -0.73
C LEU A 180 6.09 -15.26 -0.51
N GLY A 181 4.79 -15.56 -0.55
CA GLY A 181 4.28 -16.90 -0.36
C GLY A 181 4.39 -17.74 -1.63
N ASN A 182 4.63 -19.04 -1.48
CA ASN A 182 4.58 -20.00 -2.59
C ASN A 182 3.10 -20.35 -2.92
N PRO A 183 2.58 -20.03 -4.12
CA PRO A 183 1.19 -20.31 -4.49
C PRO A 183 0.82 -21.79 -4.46
N GLU A 184 1.75 -22.73 -4.63
CA GLU A 184 1.49 -24.17 -4.53
C GLU A 184 0.97 -24.57 -3.14
N SER A 185 1.26 -23.76 -2.11
CA SER A 185 0.76 -23.98 -0.75
C SER A 185 -0.67 -23.49 -0.53
N LEU A 186 -1.25 -22.75 -1.49
CA LEU A 186 -2.63 -22.28 -1.40
C LEU A 186 -3.59 -23.46 -1.63
N GLN A 187 -4.35 -23.80 -0.59
CA GLN A 187 -5.48 -24.72 -0.70
C GLN A 187 -6.57 -24.14 -1.62
N GLU A 188 -7.47 -25.00 -2.12
CA GLU A 188 -8.50 -24.64 -3.12
C GLU A 188 -9.30 -23.38 -2.81
N GLU A 189 -9.53 -23.09 -1.52
CA GLU A 189 -10.16 -21.84 -1.10
C GLU A 189 -9.45 -21.22 0.11
N LYS A 190 -8.98 -19.97 -0.04
CA LYS A 190 -8.36 -19.21 1.05
C LYS A 190 -8.96 -17.81 1.16
N LYS A 191 -9.02 -17.29 2.39
CA LYS A 191 -9.37 -15.88 2.63
C LYS A 191 -8.09 -15.06 2.62
N ALA A 192 -8.07 -14.00 1.84
CA ALA A 192 -6.99 -13.03 1.80
C ALA A 192 -7.52 -11.62 2.06
N ASN A 193 -6.66 -10.74 2.56
CA ASN A 193 -6.90 -9.32 2.55
C ASN A 193 -6.39 -8.74 1.22
N VAL A 194 -7.15 -7.80 0.67
CA VAL A 194 -6.70 -6.91 -0.38
C VAL A 194 -6.77 -5.49 0.15
N ILE A 195 -5.81 -4.65 -0.26
CA ILE A 195 -5.65 -3.29 0.24
C ILE A 195 -5.52 -2.29 -0.91
N GLY A 196 -5.83 -1.03 -0.62
CA GLY A 196 -5.74 0.06 -1.59
C GLY A 196 -6.58 1.28 -1.21
N PHE A 197 -6.43 2.34 -2.00
CA PHE A 197 -7.18 3.58 -1.93
C PHE A 197 -8.37 3.61 -2.88
N GLY A 198 -8.53 2.56 -3.68
CA GLY A 198 -9.54 2.47 -4.71
C GLY A 198 -10.99 2.77 -4.30
N ASP A 199 -11.78 3.17 -5.29
CA ASP A 199 -13.14 3.69 -5.15
C ASP A 199 -14.02 2.83 -4.24
N THR A 200 -14.73 3.49 -3.32
CA THR A 200 -15.75 2.91 -2.44
C THR A 200 -17.08 3.56 -2.69
N LEU A 201 -18.18 2.81 -2.64
CA LEU A 201 -19.53 3.42 -2.80
C LEU A 201 -19.76 4.46 -1.72
N CYS A 202 -19.37 4.09 -0.51
CA CYS A 202 -19.80 4.76 0.68
C CYS A 202 -18.58 5.51 1.23
N GLY A 203 -18.68 6.83 1.31
CA GLY A 203 -17.73 7.60 2.12
C GLY A 203 -17.81 7.16 3.59
N GLN A 204 -16.87 7.62 4.43
CA GLN A 204 -16.83 7.28 5.86
C GLN A 204 -18.15 7.56 6.62
N ASN A 205 -19.01 8.43 6.08
CA ASN A 205 -20.32 8.77 6.65
C ASN A 205 -21.45 7.81 6.23
N GLY A 206 -21.15 6.72 5.51
CA GLY A 206 -22.14 5.76 5.04
C GLY A 206 -23.04 6.26 3.91
N ASN A 207 -22.75 7.43 3.34
CA ASN A 207 -23.44 7.95 2.16
C ASN A 207 -22.90 7.27 0.90
N CYS A 208 -23.76 6.49 0.25
CA CYS A 208 -23.42 5.66 -0.90
C CYS A 208 -23.89 6.23 -2.26
N ASP A 209 -24.34 7.51 -2.28
CA ASP A 209 -24.95 8.15 -3.46
C ASP A 209 -23.93 8.72 -4.46
N LYS A 210 -22.64 8.77 -4.11
CA LYS A 210 -21.54 9.27 -4.95
C LYS A 210 -20.39 8.27 -4.92
N SER A 211 -20.32 7.44 -5.94
CA SER A 211 -19.39 6.33 -6.09
C SER A 211 -18.44 6.64 -7.24
N ASP A 212 -17.48 7.54 -7.03
CA ASP A 212 -16.51 7.91 -8.07
C ASP A 212 -15.20 8.45 -7.47
N ALA A 213 -14.87 8.23 -6.20
CA ALA A 213 -13.72 8.88 -5.57
C ALA A 213 -12.89 7.90 -4.74
N ALA A 214 -11.60 7.81 -5.07
CA ALA A 214 -10.61 7.14 -4.23
C ALA A 214 -10.70 7.63 -2.78
N SER A 215 -10.61 6.68 -1.85
CA SER A 215 -10.54 6.92 -0.42
C SER A 215 -9.36 7.82 -0.10
N THR A 216 -9.46 8.59 0.99
CA THR A 216 -8.35 9.39 1.54
C THR A 216 -7.55 8.61 2.58
N HIS A 217 -7.88 7.35 2.81
CA HIS A 217 -7.20 6.46 3.75
C HIS A 217 -7.08 5.07 3.14
N LEU A 218 -6.00 4.36 3.44
CA LEU A 218 -5.78 3.01 2.99
C LEU A 218 -6.87 2.10 3.55
N LEU A 219 -7.56 1.39 2.68
CA LEU A 219 -8.61 0.45 3.04
C LEU A 219 -8.09 -0.97 2.96
N LYS A 220 -8.67 -1.83 3.80
CA LYS A 220 -8.49 -3.28 3.76
C LYS A 220 -9.83 -3.98 3.73
N THR A 221 -9.92 -5.06 2.96
CA THR A 221 -11.11 -5.92 2.93
C THR A 221 -10.72 -7.36 2.67
N LYS A 222 -11.61 -8.29 3.02
CA LYS A 222 -11.39 -9.70 2.79
C LYS A 222 -11.99 -10.14 1.46
N THR A 223 -11.27 -10.99 0.76
CA THR A 223 -11.70 -11.66 -0.47
C THR A 223 -11.51 -13.17 -0.32
N LYS A 224 -12.32 -13.95 -1.01
CA LYS A 224 -12.19 -15.40 -1.07
C LYS A 224 -11.49 -15.75 -2.39
N LEU A 225 -10.28 -16.29 -2.30
CA LEU A 225 -9.51 -16.73 -3.43
C LEU A 225 -9.91 -18.16 -3.80
N ASP A 226 -10.20 -18.36 -5.08
CA ASP A 226 -10.29 -19.64 -5.77
C ASP A 226 -9.00 -19.81 -6.59
N THR A 227 -8.21 -20.81 -6.23
CA THR A 227 -6.90 -21.08 -6.85
C THR A 227 -6.99 -21.75 -8.21
N LYS A 228 -8.16 -22.27 -8.58
CA LYS A 228 -8.39 -22.93 -9.88
C LYS A 228 -9.22 -22.08 -10.82
N CYS A 229 -9.71 -20.95 -10.33
CA CYS A 229 -10.67 -20.11 -11.04
C CYS A 229 -11.84 -20.89 -11.64
N ILE A 230 -12.37 -21.83 -10.87
CA ILE A 230 -13.33 -22.84 -11.33
C ILE A 230 -14.51 -22.16 -12.01
N GLY A 231 -14.70 -22.49 -13.28
CA GLY A 231 -15.82 -22.02 -14.09
C GLY A 231 -15.62 -20.64 -14.74
N LEU A 232 -14.39 -20.11 -14.82
CA LEU A 232 -14.08 -19.09 -15.83
C LEU A 232 -13.99 -19.75 -17.21
N LYS A 233 -14.87 -19.37 -18.10
CA LYS A 233 -14.88 -19.83 -19.50
C LYS A 233 -14.03 -18.91 -20.37
N LEU A 234 -13.60 -19.39 -21.54
CA LEU A 234 -12.82 -18.60 -22.49
C LEU A 234 -13.47 -17.24 -22.80
N GLU A 235 -14.80 -17.19 -22.85
CA GLU A 235 -15.57 -15.97 -23.16
C GLU A 235 -15.59 -14.94 -22.01
N GLU A 236 -15.13 -15.32 -20.82
CA GLU A 236 -15.01 -14.45 -19.65
C GLU A 236 -13.61 -13.81 -19.51
N TYR A 237 -12.67 -14.18 -20.41
CA TYR A 237 -11.37 -13.53 -20.58
C TYR A 237 -11.51 -12.45 -21.66
N PRO A 238 -11.38 -11.16 -21.33
CA PRO A 238 -11.53 -10.09 -22.31
C PRO A 238 -10.35 -10.09 -23.28
N GLU A 239 -10.49 -10.71 -24.45
CA GLU A 239 -9.54 -10.51 -25.56
C GLU A 239 -9.98 -9.32 -26.44
N PRO A 240 -9.05 -8.52 -27.01
CA PRO A 240 -7.61 -8.76 -27.18
C PRO A 240 -6.74 -7.56 -26.79
N LEU A 241 -6.92 -6.96 -25.61
CA LEU A 241 -5.94 -5.97 -25.14
C LEU A 241 -4.70 -6.71 -24.64
N SER A 242 -3.51 -6.32 -25.08
CA SER A 242 -2.25 -7.03 -24.80
C SER A 242 -1.86 -7.08 -23.32
N TYR A 243 -2.56 -6.36 -22.44
CA TYR A 243 -2.42 -6.42 -20.98
C TYR A 243 -3.59 -7.05 -20.24
N PHE A 244 -4.54 -7.62 -20.97
CA PHE A 244 -5.61 -8.36 -20.37
C PHE A 244 -5.24 -9.83 -20.19
N VAL A 245 -5.91 -10.44 -19.22
CA VAL A 245 -5.75 -11.84 -18.83
C VAL A 245 -5.90 -12.76 -20.04
N HIS A 246 -4.88 -13.56 -20.32
CA HIS A 246 -4.95 -14.56 -21.39
C HIS A 246 -5.35 -15.92 -20.82
N TYR A 247 -6.30 -16.60 -21.46
CA TYR A 247 -6.72 -17.95 -21.03
C TYR A 247 -5.56 -18.96 -21.01
N ALA A 248 -4.58 -18.79 -21.91
CA ALA A 248 -3.36 -19.60 -21.93
C ALA A 248 -2.56 -19.53 -20.62
N GLN A 249 -2.71 -18.44 -19.87
CA GLN A 249 -2.02 -18.15 -18.60
C GLN A 249 -2.92 -18.45 -17.39
N LYS A 250 -4.05 -19.17 -17.54
CA LYS A 250 -5.00 -19.40 -16.43
C LYS A 250 -4.40 -20.00 -15.15
N ASP A 251 -3.33 -20.78 -15.29
CA ASP A 251 -2.64 -21.44 -14.18
C ASP A 251 -1.69 -20.48 -13.41
N GLU A 252 -1.50 -19.28 -13.94
CA GLU A 252 -0.75 -18.16 -13.34
C GLU A 252 -1.62 -17.29 -12.43
N TYR A 253 -2.93 -17.53 -12.41
CA TYR A 253 -3.89 -16.67 -11.74
C TYR A 253 -4.61 -17.36 -10.58
N VAL A 254 -4.97 -16.55 -9.61
CA VAL A 254 -6.09 -16.84 -8.70
C VAL A 254 -7.18 -15.82 -8.92
N CYS A 255 -8.40 -16.13 -8.50
CA CYS A 255 -9.50 -15.19 -8.67
C CYS A 255 -10.48 -15.21 -7.51
N SER A 256 -11.32 -14.19 -7.48
CA SER A 256 -12.41 -14.03 -6.55
C SER A 256 -13.69 -13.74 -7.31
N LYS A 257 -14.71 -14.56 -7.10
CA LYS A 257 -16.02 -14.42 -7.74
C LYS A 257 -17.03 -13.83 -6.76
N SER A 258 -17.76 -12.82 -7.21
CA SER A 258 -18.83 -12.22 -6.43
C SER A 258 -20.01 -13.18 -6.32
N LEU A 259 -20.71 -13.21 -5.18
CA LEU A 259 -21.83 -14.13 -4.96
C LEU A 259 -23.11 -13.74 -5.73
N LYS A 260 -23.35 -12.44 -5.99
CA LYS A 260 -24.44 -11.90 -6.81
C LYS A 260 -24.08 -10.49 -7.29
N TYR A 261 -24.05 -10.30 -8.60
CA TYR A 261 -23.80 -9.03 -9.28
C TYR A 261 -24.90 -8.79 -10.32
N LYS A 262 -25.47 -7.59 -10.32
CA LYS A 262 -26.41 -7.16 -11.35
C LYS A 262 -25.78 -5.97 -12.07
N LEU A 263 -25.40 -6.16 -13.33
CA LEU A 263 -24.99 -5.06 -14.21
C LEU A 263 -26.16 -4.06 -14.32
N PRO A 264 -25.93 -2.75 -14.17
CA PRO A 264 -26.99 -1.76 -14.33
C PRO A 264 -27.51 -1.82 -15.78
N THR A 265 -28.84 -1.78 -15.95
CA THR A 265 -29.47 -1.87 -17.28
C THR A 265 -29.49 -0.53 -18.03
N SER A 266 -28.97 0.52 -17.39
CA SER A 266 -28.87 1.88 -17.92
C SER A 266 -27.59 2.55 -17.41
N LYS A 267 -27.28 3.78 -17.88
CA LYS A 267 -26.20 4.62 -17.32
C LYS A 267 -26.39 4.97 -15.83
N ASN A 268 -27.50 4.56 -15.23
CA ASN A 268 -27.80 4.80 -13.83
C ASN A 268 -27.13 3.73 -12.95
N LYS A 269 -25.98 4.09 -12.36
CA LYS A 269 -25.19 3.22 -11.46
C LYS A 269 -25.98 2.74 -10.22
N SER A 270 -27.08 3.40 -9.85
CA SER A 270 -27.91 3.03 -8.69
C SER A 270 -28.58 1.64 -8.75
N GLU A 271 -28.58 0.97 -9.90
CA GLU A 271 -29.10 -0.40 -10.07
C GLU A 271 -28.07 -1.50 -9.78
N GLU A 272 -26.82 -1.12 -9.53
CA GLU A 272 -25.70 -2.05 -9.40
C GLU A 272 -25.72 -2.80 -8.04
N GLY A 273 -25.54 -4.12 -8.09
CA GLY A 273 -25.64 -5.01 -6.93
C GLY A 273 -24.30 -5.27 -6.22
N TYR A 274 -24.35 -5.51 -4.89
CA TYR A 274 -23.18 -5.72 -4.03
C TYR A 274 -22.21 -6.81 -4.52
N SER A 275 -20.97 -6.41 -4.82
CA SER A 275 -19.88 -7.35 -5.07
C SER A 275 -18.96 -7.49 -3.86
N ASN A 276 -18.73 -8.72 -3.42
CA ASN A 276 -17.66 -9.10 -2.49
C ASN A 276 -16.35 -9.55 -3.20
N ALA A 277 -16.31 -9.47 -4.53
CA ALA A 277 -15.06 -9.64 -5.29
C ALA A 277 -14.32 -8.30 -5.31
N ASN A 278 -13.44 -8.13 -4.32
CA ASN A 278 -12.69 -6.90 -4.07
C ASN A 278 -11.36 -6.91 -4.81
N HIS A 279 -11.02 -5.82 -5.49
CA HIS A 279 -9.83 -5.69 -6.33
C HIS A 279 -8.59 -5.28 -5.54
N GLY A 280 -8.72 -4.30 -4.64
CA GLY A 280 -7.55 -3.52 -4.21
C GLY A 280 -7.09 -2.57 -5.31
N ASP A 281 -5.92 -1.95 -5.15
CA ASP A 281 -5.29 -1.23 -6.26
C ASP A 281 -4.49 -2.18 -7.15
N SER A 282 -4.54 -1.99 -8.47
CA SER A 282 -3.69 -2.72 -9.43
C SER A 282 -2.23 -2.72 -9.01
N GLY A 283 -1.58 -3.88 -9.03
CA GLY A 283 -0.23 -4.08 -8.51
C GLY A 283 -0.11 -4.24 -6.99
N GLY A 284 -1.17 -3.93 -6.24
CA GLY A 284 -1.21 -4.12 -4.78
C GLY A 284 -1.17 -5.60 -4.37
N PRO A 285 -0.77 -5.89 -3.12
CA PRO A 285 -0.54 -7.25 -2.65
C PRO A 285 -1.84 -8.01 -2.29
N ILE A 286 -1.79 -9.35 -2.39
CA ILE A 286 -2.82 -10.27 -1.92
C ILE A 286 -2.36 -10.91 -0.60
N ILE A 287 -2.83 -10.40 0.53
CA ILE A 287 -2.22 -10.67 1.83
C ILE A 287 -2.94 -11.80 2.58
N ILE A 288 -2.22 -12.83 3.00
CA ILE A 288 -2.67 -13.82 3.97
C ILE A 288 -1.79 -13.70 5.21
N THR A 289 -2.38 -13.29 6.32
CA THR A 289 -1.67 -13.20 7.60
C THR A 289 -1.65 -14.56 8.29
N GLN A 290 -0.46 -15.06 8.60
CA GLN A 290 -0.22 -16.33 9.30
C GLN A 290 0.66 -16.07 10.52
N HIS A 291 0.17 -16.43 11.72
CA HIS A 291 0.89 -16.22 12.98
C HIS A 291 1.43 -14.78 13.16
N GLY A 292 0.66 -13.78 12.71
CA GLY A 292 1.03 -12.35 12.80
C GLY A 292 1.93 -11.84 11.66
N ASN A 293 2.45 -12.71 10.80
CA ASN A 293 3.27 -12.35 9.64
C ASN A 293 2.42 -12.28 8.38
N ASP A 294 2.69 -11.30 7.53
CA ASP A 294 1.95 -11.12 6.28
C ASP A 294 2.68 -11.82 5.14
N PHE A 295 1.94 -12.65 4.39
CA PHE A 295 2.42 -13.28 3.17
C PHE A 295 1.62 -12.76 2.00
N THR A 296 2.30 -12.30 0.94
CA THR A 296 1.66 -12.01 -0.34
C THR A 296 1.94 -13.11 -1.33
N TYR A 297 0.91 -13.58 -2.04
CA TYR A 297 1.00 -14.71 -2.99
C TYR A 297 0.95 -14.27 -4.44
N GLY A 298 0.89 -12.97 -4.65
CA GLY A 298 0.66 -12.35 -5.94
C GLY A 298 0.32 -10.89 -5.82
N ILE A 299 -0.15 -10.34 -6.92
CA ILE A 299 -0.54 -8.95 -7.07
C ILE A 299 -1.93 -8.85 -7.69
N THR A 300 -2.64 -7.78 -7.38
CA THR A 300 -3.88 -7.41 -8.04
C THR A 300 -3.63 -7.11 -9.51
N HIS A 301 -4.33 -7.83 -10.38
CA HIS A 301 -4.23 -7.64 -11.83
C HIS A 301 -5.43 -6.82 -12.34
N VAL A 302 -6.57 -7.47 -12.60
CA VAL A 302 -7.73 -6.81 -13.25
C VAL A 302 -9.07 -7.41 -12.79
N GLY A 303 -10.11 -6.57 -12.78
CA GLY A 303 -11.48 -7.02 -12.61
C GLY A 303 -12.10 -7.27 -13.99
N THR A 304 -12.67 -8.45 -14.21
CA THR A 304 -13.39 -8.73 -15.46
C THR A 304 -14.76 -8.04 -15.40
N LEU A 305 -14.84 -6.79 -15.85
CA LEU A 305 -16.11 -6.20 -16.28
C LEU A 305 -16.34 -6.66 -17.72
N VAL A 306 -16.83 -7.88 -17.93
CA VAL A 306 -17.16 -8.33 -19.29
C VAL A 306 -18.40 -7.55 -19.72
N PRO A 307 -18.33 -6.59 -20.67
CA PRO A 307 -19.47 -5.74 -21.02
C PRO A 307 -20.55 -6.51 -21.79
N TYR A 308 -20.28 -7.76 -22.16
CA TYR A 308 -21.03 -8.50 -23.18
C TYR A 308 -21.64 -9.82 -22.70
N SER A 309 -21.55 -10.16 -21.41
CA SER A 309 -22.18 -11.38 -20.90
C SER A 309 -23.27 -11.03 -19.89
N HIS A 310 -24.44 -11.65 -20.05
CA HIS A 310 -25.54 -11.64 -19.08
C HIS A 310 -25.19 -12.36 -17.77
N THR A 311 -23.89 -12.46 -17.42
CA THR A 311 -23.43 -13.15 -16.23
C THR A 311 -23.68 -12.27 -15.01
N THR A 312 -24.17 -12.91 -13.96
CA THR A 312 -24.59 -12.25 -12.73
C THR A 312 -23.46 -12.21 -11.70
N ASN A 313 -22.18 -12.36 -12.05
CA ASN A 313 -21.08 -12.42 -11.08
C ASN A 313 -19.84 -11.65 -11.59
N LYS A 314 -19.36 -10.62 -10.86
CA LYS A 314 -18.05 -10.00 -11.07
C LYS A 314 -16.96 -11.00 -10.71
N THR A 315 -15.94 -11.11 -11.55
CA THR A 315 -14.70 -11.82 -11.20
C THR A 315 -13.54 -10.84 -11.09
N VAL A 316 -12.76 -10.97 -10.04
CA VAL A 316 -11.46 -10.32 -9.90
C VAL A 316 -10.39 -11.36 -10.13
N ILE A 317 -9.39 -11.01 -10.95
CA ILE A 317 -8.25 -11.85 -11.26
C ILE A 317 -7.00 -11.21 -10.65
N TYR A 318 -6.18 -12.06 -10.05
CA TYR A 318 -4.90 -11.69 -9.48
C TYR A 318 -3.80 -12.57 -10.07
N GLN A 319 -2.65 -11.98 -10.36
CA GLN A 319 -1.48 -12.68 -10.86
C GLN A 319 -0.69 -13.24 -9.69
N THR A 320 -0.40 -14.54 -9.72
CA THR A 320 0.32 -15.25 -8.65
C THR A 320 1.83 -15.28 -8.89
N PHE A 321 2.59 -15.56 -7.84
CA PHE A 321 4.03 -15.85 -7.93
C PHE A 321 4.26 -17.32 -8.32
N SER A 322 3.87 -17.71 -9.54
CA SER A 322 4.17 -19.05 -10.06
C SER A 322 5.68 -19.34 -10.05
N LYS A 323 6.05 -20.60 -10.26
CA LYS A 323 7.46 -21.01 -10.25
C LYS A 323 8.35 -20.13 -11.15
N ASP A 324 7.90 -19.86 -12.38
CA ASP A 324 8.67 -19.05 -13.33
C ASP A 324 8.72 -17.57 -12.90
N ALA A 325 7.64 -17.05 -12.29
CA ALA A 325 7.65 -15.73 -11.67
C ALA A 325 8.62 -15.65 -10.48
N MET A 326 8.67 -16.69 -9.64
CA MET A 326 9.60 -16.79 -8.50
C MET A 326 11.06 -16.79 -9.00
N ASP A 327 11.34 -17.48 -10.10
CA ASP A 327 12.68 -17.49 -10.70
C ASP A 327 13.08 -16.09 -11.17
N VAL A 328 12.19 -15.34 -11.82
CA VAL A 328 12.45 -13.94 -12.22
C VAL A 328 12.66 -13.04 -10.99
N ILE A 329 11.79 -13.16 -9.98
CA ILE A 329 11.89 -12.38 -8.74
C ILE A 329 13.22 -12.63 -8.02
N THR A 330 13.61 -13.89 -7.85
CA THR A 330 14.86 -14.24 -7.15
C THR A 330 16.11 -13.90 -7.96
N GLN A 331 16.05 -13.92 -9.29
CA GLN A 331 17.15 -13.43 -10.13
C GLN A 331 17.35 -11.92 -10.00
N GLN A 332 16.26 -11.14 -9.91
CA GLN A 332 16.34 -9.69 -9.77
C GLN A 332 16.78 -9.25 -8.37
N ILE A 333 16.22 -9.88 -7.32
CA ILE A 333 16.50 -9.49 -5.93
C ILE A 333 17.82 -10.12 -5.46
N ASN A 334 17.97 -11.41 -5.72
CA ASN A 334 19.07 -12.28 -5.29
C ASN A 334 19.60 -11.95 -3.89
N GLY A 335 18.72 -11.93 -2.89
CA GLY A 335 19.05 -11.46 -1.53
C GLY A 335 18.07 -11.89 -0.44
N TRP A 336 18.09 -11.18 0.69
CA TRP A 336 17.26 -11.48 1.87
C TRP A 336 16.13 -10.46 2.03
N ASN A 337 15.00 -10.93 2.57
CA ASN A 337 13.87 -10.08 2.94
C ASN A 337 13.52 -10.24 4.43
N ALA A 338 13.37 -9.11 5.12
CA ALA A 338 13.05 -9.01 6.53
C ALA A 338 12.55 -7.59 6.84
N PRO A 339 11.96 -7.32 8.01
CA PRO A 339 11.78 -5.95 8.49
C PRO A 339 13.14 -5.23 8.51
N THR A 340 13.19 -3.96 8.13
CA THR A 340 14.42 -3.16 8.15
C THR A 340 14.56 -2.37 9.45
N VAL A 341 13.52 -2.34 10.28
CA VAL A 341 13.52 -1.74 11.61
C VAL A 341 12.92 -2.72 12.59
N VAL A 342 13.59 -2.93 13.72
CA VAL A 342 13.12 -3.77 14.83
C VAL A 342 13.28 -2.97 16.10
N GLU A 343 12.18 -2.73 16.80
CA GLU A 343 12.21 -2.12 18.13
C GLU A 343 12.37 -3.19 19.21
N VAL A 344 13.32 -2.99 20.11
CA VAL A 344 13.56 -3.87 21.27
C VAL A 344 13.37 -3.08 22.57
N ASN A 345 12.83 -3.73 23.59
CA ASN A 345 12.47 -3.08 24.86
C ASN A 345 13.33 -3.53 26.04
N ASP A 346 14.10 -4.59 25.88
CA ASP A 346 14.90 -5.20 26.94
C ASP A 346 16.29 -5.55 26.39
N ILE A 347 17.30 -5.36 27.23
CA ILE A 347 18.63 -5.91 26.99
C ILE A 347 18.69 -7.35 27.50
N ALA A 348 19.65 -8.13 26.99
CA ALA A 348 19.90 -9.50 27.43
C ALA A 348 18.71 -10.47 27.23
N LYS A 349 17.71 -10.12 26.42
CA LYS A 349 16.63 -11.03 25.99
C LYS A 349 16.77 -11.40 24.52
N ASP A 350 16.26 -12.59 24.20
CA ASP A 350 16.25 -13.08 22.84
C ASP A 350 15.06 -12.52 22.06
N TYR A 351 15.37 -11.97 20.91
CA TYR A 351 14.44 -11.46 19.92
C TYR A 351 14.46 -12.36 18.70
N ASN A 352 13.30 -12.52 18.07
CA ASN A 352 13.14 -13.34 16.89
C ASN A 352 12.53 -12.51 15.78
N ILE A 353 13.20 -12.49 14.63
CA ILE A 353 12.67 -11.88 13.41
C ILE A 353 12.54 -12.94 12.33
N MET A 354 11.50 -12.82 11.50
CA MET A 354 11.34 -13.67 10.33
C MET A 354 12.20 -13.12 9.19
N VAL A 355 12.97 -14.00 8.56
CA VAL A 355 13.83 -13.70 7.42
C VAL A 355 13.47 -14.66 6.29
N GLN A 356 13.39 -14.16 5.06
CA GLN A 356 13.07 -14.93 3.87
C GLN A 356 14.24 -14.95 2.89
N ASN A 357 14.53 -16.14 2.36
CA ASN A 357 15.51 -16.30 1.29
C ASN A 357 14.87 -15.96 -0.06
N LEU A 358 15.31 -14.85 -0.69
CA LEU A 358 14.95 -14.47 -2.06
C LEU A 358 16.15 -14.57 -3.01
N THR A 359 17.13 -15.42 -2.69
CA THR A 359 18.23 -15.80 -3.59
C THR A 359 17.81 -16.91 -4.54
N VAL A 360 18.55 -17.08 -5.62
CA VAL A 360 18.31 -18.14 -6.62
C VAL A 360 18.63 -19.56 -6.10
N ALA A 361 19.27 -19.68 -4.94
CA ALA A 361 19.78 -20.94 -4.40
C ALA A 361 19.32 -21.17 -2.96
N SER A 362 19.50 -22.41 -2.48
CA SER A 362 19.36 -22.66 -1.04
C SER A 362 20.57 -22.12 -0.30
N VAL A 363 20.35 -21.27 0.71
CA VAL A 363 21.43 -20.60 1.45
C VAL A 363 21.28 -20.89 2.94
N ASN A 364 22.41 -21.15 3.61
CA ASN A 364 22.47 -21.10 5.07
C ASN A 364 22.99 -19.71 5.46
N LEU A 365 22.16 -18.93 6.15
CA LEU A 365 22.48 -17.55 6.52
C LEU A 365 23.73 -17.47 7.39
N PHE A 366 23.93 -18.42 8.31
CA PHE A 366 25.09 -18.47 9.21
C PHE A 366 26.36 -19.03 8.56
N ALA A 367 26.23 -19.68 7.40
CA ALA A 367 27.38 -20.08 6.60
C ALA A 367 27.83 -18.99 5.61
N SER A 368 27.10 -17.87 5.54
CA SER A 368 27.48 -16.72 4.72
C SER A 368 28.48 -15.86 5.47
N ASP A 369 29.63 -15.59 4.86
CA ASP A 369 30.61 -14.61 5.35
C ASP A 369 30.03 -13.17 5.38
N GLU A 370 28.83 -12.98 4.85
CA GLU A 370 28.18 -11.68 4.71
C GLU A 370 27.10 -11.42 5.77
N LEU A 371 26.85 -12.37 6.68
CA LEU A 371 26.08 -12.14 7.90
C LEU A 371 26.96 -11.43 8.93
N SER A 372 26.59 -10.22 9.32
CA SER A 372 27.30 -9.48 10.37
C SER A 372 26.36 -8.64 11.20
N SER A 373 26.82 -8.19 12.37
CA SER A 373 26.05 -7.33 13.27
C SER A 373 26.98 -6.31 13.94
N SER A 374 26.39 -5.28 14.56
CA SER A 374 27.14 -4.37 15.43
C SER A 374 27.59 -5.07 16.71
N ASP A 375 28.65 -4.55 17.36
CA ASP A 375 29.28 -5.14 18.56
C ASP A 375 28.32 -5.32 19.76
N ASN A 376 27.21 -4.59 19.80
CA ASN A 376 26.18 -4.68 20.83
C ASN A 376 25.09 -5.70 20.51
N ILE A 377 25.16 -6.44 19.40
CA ILE A 377 24.21 -7.47 19.00
C ILE A 377 24.92 -8.82 18.98
N THR A 378 24.35 -9.80 19.68
CA THR A 378 24.80 -11.20 19.63
C THR A 378 23.81 -12.02 18.81
N LEU A 379 24.28 -12.66 17.74
CA LEU A 379 23.47 -13.59 16.95
C LEU A 379 23.53 -14.98 17.59
N ASP A 380 22.38 -15.63 17.74
CA ASP A 380 22.29 -16.97 18.29
C ASP A 380 22.55 -18.03 17.20
N SER A 381 23.59 -18.84 17.37
CA SER A 381 23.95 -19.90 16.42
C SER A 381 22.91 -21.03 16.34
N ASP A 382 22.04 -21.17 17.34
CA ASP A 382 20.96 -22.16 17.37
C ASP A 382 19.68 -21.63 16.68
N SER A 383 19.72 -20.40 16.15
CA SER A 383 18.67 -19.84 15.32
C SER A 383 18.25 -20.79 14.18
N ASP A 384 16.95 -20.84 13.87
CA ASP A 384 16.40 -21.62 12.76
C ASP A 384 16.97 -21.20 11.39
N CYS A 385 17.62 -20.04 11.30
CA CYS A 385 18.33 -19.63 10.10
C CYS A 385 19.69 -20.30 9.89
N ASN A 386 20.21 -21.07 10.86
CA ASN A 386 21.43 -21.88 10.74
C ASN A 386 21.17 -23.25 10.09
N ARG A 387 20.54 -23.23 8.92
CA ARG A 387 20.30 -24.40 8.06
C ARG A 387 20.16 -23.93 6.61
N LEU A 388 20.16 -24.87 5.66
CA LEU A 388 19.81 -24.54 4.28
C LEU A 388 18.32 -24.13 4.20
N ILE A 389 18.08 -22.92 3.72
CA ILE A 389 16.76 -22.34 3.48
C ILE A 389 16.56 -22.25 1.97
N LYS A 390 15.48 -22.82 1.43
CA LYS A 390 15.22 -22.79 -0.02
C LYS A 390 14.74 -21.41 -0.46
N PRO A 391 14.81 -21.07 -1.76
CA PRO A 391 14.16 -19.88 -2.28
C PRO A 391 12.69 -19.81 -1.85
N PHE A 392 12.24 -18.61 -1.46
CA PHE A 392 10.93 -18.30 -0.88
C PHE A 392 10.62 -18.88 0.51
N ASP A 393 11.43 -19.80 1.03
CA ASP A 393 11.27 -20.28 2.41
C ASP A 393 11.73 -19.21 3.41
N VAL A 394 11.18 -19.32 4.62
CA VAL A 394 11.50 -18.46 5.75
C VAL A 394 12.25 -19.20 6.85
N CYS A 395 12.93 -18.44 7.69
CA CYS A 395 13.53 -18.90 8.94
C CYS A 395 13.37 -17.81 10.02
N HIS A 396 13.60 -18.19 11.27
CA HIS A 396 13.62 -17.26 12.39
C HIS A 396 15.04 -16.94 12.83
N LEU A 397 15.46 -15.70 12.63
CA LEU A 397 16.74 -15.19 13.12
C LEU A 397 16.60 -14.77 14.57
N THR A 398 17.38 -15.41 15.43
CA THR A 398 17.39 -15.14 16.87
C THR A 398 18.62 -14.31 17.25
N PHE A 399 18.42 -13.24 18.00
CA PHE A 399 19.51 -12.37 18.44
C PHE A 399 19.20 -11.72 19.80
N ASN A 400 20.24 -11.16 20.42
CA ASN A 400 20.17 -10.49 21.70
C ASN A 400 20.86 -9.13 21.64
N VAL A 401 20.37 -8.16 22.41
CA VAL A 401 20.97 -6.83 22.54
C VAL A 401 21.71 -6.70 23.87
N ASN A 402 23.03 -6.53 23.78
CA ASN A 402 23.95 -6.61 24.91
C ASN A 402 24.01 -5.33 25.76
N ASN A 403 23.59 -4.18 25.20
CA ASN A 403 23.58 -2.90 25.89
C ASN A 403 22.50 -1.96 25.31
N GLU A 404 22.38 -0.76 25.87
CA GLU A 404 21.29 0.17 25.55
C GLU A 404 21.51 0.98 24.26
N LYS A 405 22.56 0.68 23.49
CA LYS A 405 22.78 1.34 22.20
C LYS A 405 21.90 0.70 21.13
N ASP A 406 21.51 1.50 20.15
CA ASP A 406 21.00 1.00 18.89
C ASP A 406 22.06 0.13 18.20
N GLY A 407 21.62 -0.79 17.35
CA GLY A 407 22.49 -1.72 16.64
C GLY A 407 22.01 -1.97 15.22
N PHE A 408 22.70 -2.88 14.54
CA PHE A 408 22.28 -3.37 13.24
C PHE A 408 22.61 -4.85 13.06
N ILE A 409 21.84 -5.49 12.18
CA ILE A 409 22.14 -6.80 11.62
C ILE A 409 22.16 -6.62 10.10
N LYS A 410 23.25 -7.03 9.46
CA LYS A 410 23.41 -7.01 8.01
C LYS A 410 23.24 -8.44 7.47
N LEU A 411 22.24 -8.60 6.62
CA LEU A 411 21.92 -9.84 5.92
C LEU A 411 22.48 -9.71 4.49
N GLY A 412 23.72 -10.14 4.29
CA GLY A 412 24.35 -10.09 2.97
C GLY A 412 24.02 -11.28 2.07
N SER A 413 24.10 -11.01 0.76
CA SER A 413 24.15 -12.01 -0.30
C SER A 413 25.06 -11.48 -1.43
N LEU A 414 25.54 -12.39 -2.30
CA LEU A 414 26.37 -12.06 -3.47
C LEU A 414 25.75 -11.01 -4.42
N GLY A 415 24.43 -10.73 -4.33
CA GLY A 415 23.72 -9.77 -5.16
C GLY A 415 23.31 -8.48 -4.45
N SER A 416 22.76 -8.56 -3.23
CA SER A 416 22.28 -7.41 -2.46
C SER A 416 22.40 -7.64 -0.95
N SER A 417 22.56 -6.58 -0.17
CA SER A 417 22.60 -6.67 1.30
C SER A 417 21.47 -5.88 1.92
N LEU A 418 20.75 -6.50 2.86
CA LEU A 418 19.70 -5.86 3.64
C LEU A 418 20.24 -5.50 5.02
N GLN A 419 20.02 -4.26 5.47
CA GLN A 419 20.34 -3.87 6.85
C GLN A 419 19.06 -3.76 7.70
N VAL A 420 19.05 -4.51 8.80
CA VAL A 420 18.04 -4.40 9.85
C VAL A 420 18.57 -3.50 10.95
N ASN A 421 17.96 -2.33 11.12
CA ASN A 421 18.25 -1.42 12.21
C ASN A 421 17.53 -1.88 13.49
N VAL A 422 18.28 -2.09 14.57
CA VAL A 422 17.75 -2.49 15.88
C VAL A 422 17.70 -1.24 16.75
N ILE A 423 16.48 -0.74 17.01
CA ILE A 423 16.25 0.46 17.82
C ILE A 423 15.97 0.04 19.25
N ASN A 424 16.81 0.48 20.19
CA ASN A 424 16.66 0.13 21.60
C ASN A 424 15.80 1.17 22.34
N LYS A 425 14.66 0.72 22.87
CA LYS A 425 13.71 1.51 23.66
C LYS A 425 13.79 1.25 25.17
N SER A 426 14.72 0.41 25.63
CA SER A 426 14.81 -0.04 27.04
C SER A 426 15.06 1.07 28.06
N LYS A 427 15.44 2.28 27.62
CA LYS A 427 15.63 3.47 28.46
C LYS A 427 14.58 4.57 28.27
N SER A 428 13.57 4.35 27.45
CA SER A 428 12.62 5.40 27.03
C SER A 428 11.56 5.76 28.09
N ASP A 429 11.91 5.75 29.38
CA ASP A 429 11.05 6.22 30.48
C ASP A 429 11.24 7.72 30.81
N ASP A 430 12.14 8.43 30.12
CA ASP A 430 12.25 9.90 30.21
C ASP A 430 11.55 10.58 29.01
N LEU A 431 10.22 10.49 28.95
CA LEU A 431 9.41 11.43 28.17
C LEU A 431 8.31 12.03 29.05
N ILE A 432 8.66 13.19 29.60
CA ILE A 432 7.77 14.33 29.81
C ILE A 432 6.87 14.46 28.56
N PRO A 433 5.55 14.74 28.69
CA PRO A 433 4.67 14.89 27.54
C PRO A 433 5.22 15.96 26.59
N TYR A 434 5.35 15.60 25.32
CA TYR A 434 5.62 16.53 24.22
C TYR A 434 4.48 17.57 24.21
N ASP A 435 4.78 18.79 24.65
CA ASP A 435 3.89 19.94 24.55
C ASP A 435 4.00 20.49 23.12
N ASN A 436 2.88 20.46 22.38
CA ASN A 436 2.83 20.72 20.94
C ASN A 436 2.80 22.21 20.57
N ASP A 437 3.09 23.12 21.51
CA ASP A 437 2.83 24.55 21.33
C ASP A 437 4.08 25.44 21.11
N LYS A 438 5.25 24.89 20.72
CA LYS A 438 6.41 25.71 20.31
C LYS A 438 7.24 25.11 19.19
N ILE A 439 6.77 25.25 17.95
CA ILE A 439 7.64 25.37 16.77
C ILE A 439 7.12 26.54 15.95
N ASP A 440 7.44 27.75 16.42
CA ASP A 440 7.67 28.88 15.52
C ASP A 440 9.19 29.08 15.45
N ASP A 441 9.65 29.44 14.26
CA ASP A 441 11.01 29.88 13.90
C ASP A 441 12.07 28.79 13.64
N LEU A 442 12.07 28.23 12.43
CA LEU A 442 13.31 27.97 11.68
C LEU A 442 13.05 28.14 10.17
N ILE A 443 13.03 29.40 9.73
CA ILE A 443 13.21 29.79 8.33
C ILE A 443 14.70 29.61 7.96
N PRO A 444 15.06 29.15 6.75
CA PRO A 444 16.45 28.96 6.34
C PRO A 444 17.19 30.29 6.19
N TYR A 445 18.44 30.32 6.64
CA TYR A 445 19.41 31.38 6.40
C TYR A 445 19.55 31.69 4.91
N ASP A 446 19.25 32.94 4.52
CA ASP A 446 19.84 33.57 3.34
C ASP A 446 20.72 34.74 3.81
N ASN A 447 22.00 34.63 3.48
CA ASN A 447 23.04 35.61 3.83
C ASN A 447 23.20 36.53 2.63
N ASP A 448 22.56 37.69 2.63
CA ASP A 448 23.10 38.86 1.91
C ASP A 448 22.61 40.18 2.52
N LYS A 449 23.50 40.73 3.35
CA LYS A 449 23.96 42.13 3.38
C LYS A 449 22.94 43.29 3.35
N ILE A 450 23.03 44.03 4.45
CA ILE A 450 23.41 45.46 4.52
C ILE A 450 22.26 46.48 4.49
N ASP A 451 22.05 46.98 5.72
CA ASP A 451 22.02 48.38 6.14
C ASP A 451 20.73 49.19 6.10
N ASP A 452 20.53 49.78 7.28
CA ASP A 452 20.01 51.10 7.58
C ASP A 452 18.55 51.27 8.02
N LEU A 453 18.46 51.45 9.34
CA LEU A 453 17.79 52.53 10.06
C LEU A 453 16.27 52.74 9.89
N ILE A 454 15.58 52.38 10.98
CA ILE A 454 14.59 53.11 11.80
C ILE A 454 13.76 54.28 11.18
N PRO A 455 12.60 54.59 11.81
CA PRO A 455 11.23 54.20 11.49
C PRO A 455 10.46 55.42 10.94
N TYR A 456 9.14 55.34 10.74
CA TYR A 456 8.17 56.37 11.19
C TYR A 456 6.77 56.04 10.65
N ASP A 457 5.88 55.89 11.61
CA ASP A 457 4.53 56.43 11.74
C ASP A 457 3.73 56.93 10.51
N ASP A 458 2.44 56.64 10.68
CA ASP A 458 1.28 57.52 10.52
C ASP A 458 0.46 57.49 9.22
N ASP A 459 -0.82 57.36 9.51
CA ASP A 459 -1.98 58.03 8.92
C ASP A 459 -2.71 57.40 7.73
N ASP A 460 -3.91 56.90 8.09
CA ASP A 460 -5.20 57.40 7.62
C ASP A 460 -5.41 57.58 6.11
N ASN A 461 -6.30 56.76 5.56
CA ASN A 461 -7.68 57.22 5.31
C ASN A 461 -8.54 56.15 4.61
N ASP A 462 -9.69 55.87 5.23
CA ASP A 462 -11.03 55.99 4.66
C ASP A 462 -11.28 55.58 3.20
N ASN A 463 -12.08 54.53 2.97
CA ASN A 463 -13.55 54.65 2.88
C ASN A 463 -14.23 53.41 2.22
N ASN A 464 -15.33 52.98 2.86
CA ASN A 464 -16.51 52.28 2.30
C ASN A 464 -16.30 50.86 1.70
N ASN A 465 -17.13 49.83 1.92
CA ASN A 465 -18.54 49.78 2.33
C ASN A 465 -18.89 48.32 2.74
N GLY A 466 -19.75 48.13 3.74
CA GLY A 466 -20.70 47.00 3.79
C GLY A 466 -20.28 45.69 4.46
N GLY A 467 -20.37 45.63 5.79
CA GLY A 467 -20.48 44.40 6.56
C GLY A 467 -21.61 44.50 7.60
N GLY A 468 -22.45 43.47 7.70
CA GLY A 468 -23.54 43.43 8.67
C GLY A 468 -24.06 42.00 8.93
N GLY A 469 -23.69 41.45 10.09
CA GLY A 469 -24.19 40.20 10.66
C GLY A 469 -23.03 39.47 11.35
N GLY A 470 -23.01 39.22 12.65
CA GLY A 470 -24.01 39.28 13.70
C GLY A 470 -23.48 38.34 14.78
N SER A 471 -23.32 38.85 15.99
CA SER A 471 -22.57 38.23 17.07
C SER A 471 -23.44 37.34 17.98
N LEU A 472 -22.73 36.50 18.76
CA LEU A 472 -23.06 35.97 20.10
C LEU A 472 -23.92 34.70 20.25
N ASN A 473 -23.26 33.63 20.76
CA ASN A 473 -23.47 32.98 22.08
C ASN A 473 -23.33 31.44 21.99
N PHE A 474 -22.28 30.80 22.51
CA PHE A 474 -21.99 30.57 23.94
C PHE A 474 -23.20 30.17 24.79
N ILE A 475 -23.96 29.13 24.40
CA ILE A 475 -24.72 28.22 25.29
C ILE A 475 -24.95 26.92 24.50
N ALA A 476 -24.06 25.93 24.65
CA ALA A 476 -24.30 24.56 24.18
C ALA A 476 -23.36 23.51 24.81
N LEU A 477 -22.33 23.93 25.56
CA LEU A 477 -21.28 23.02 26.04
C LEU A 477 -21.51 22.45 27.46
N PHE A 478 -22.64 22.75 28.11
CA PHE A 478 -22.88 22.35 29.52
C PHE A 478 -23.94 21.27 29.74
N LEU A 479 -24.50 20.65 28.69
CA LEU A 479 -25.59 19.68 28.83
C LEU A 479 -25.24 18.21 28.53
N LEU A 480 -24.00 17.87 28.20
CA LEU A 480 -23.61 16.48 27.90
C LEU A 480 -22.75 15.78 28.97
N PHE A 481 -22.35 16.48 30.04
CA PHE A 481 -21.54 15.89 31.12
C PHE A 481 -22.34 15.40 32.35
N ALA A 482 -23.67 15.60 32.38
CA ALA A 482 -24.48 15.31 33.58
C ALA A 482 -25.14 13.91 33.61
N THR A 483 -24.95 13.04 32.60
CA THR A 483 -25.61 11.71 32.55
C THR A 483 -24.67 10.51 32.70
N ALA A 484 -23.37 10.72 32.92
CA ALA A 484 -22.40 9.62 33.04
C ALA A 484 -21.99 9.24 34.49
N LEU A 485 -22.50 9.93 35.52
CA LEU A 485 -22.08 9.70 36.93
C LEU A 485 -23.13 9.04 37.84
N LEU A 486 -24.21 8.48 37.30
CA LEU A 486 -25.19 7.71 38.07
C LEU A 486 -25.49 6.35 37.43
N ARG A 487 -24.50 5.45 37.42
CA ARG A 487 -24.73 3.99 37.35
C ARG A 487 -23.54 3.19 37.90
N LYS A 488 -23.33 3.33 39.22
CA LYS A 488 -22.71 2.28 40.06
C LYS A 488 -23.32 2.34 41.47
N ARG A 489 -24.47 1.68 41.61
CA ARG A 489 -24.85 0.86 42.76
C ARG A 489 -25.78 -0.23 42.29
#